data_AF-A0A3S4HWL1-F1
#
_entry.id   AF-A0A3S4HWL1-F1
#
_cell.length_a   1.000
_cell.length_b   1.000
_cell.length_c   1.000
_cell.angle_alpha   90.00
_cell.angle_beta   90.00
_cell.angle_gamma   90.00
#
_symmetry.space_group_name_H-M   'P 1'
#
loop_
_entity.id
_entity.type
_entity.pdbx_description
1 polymer ?
#
loop_
_entity_poly.entity_id
_entity_poly.type
_entity_poly.pdbx_seq_one_letter_code
_entity_poly.pdbx_strand_id
1 'polypeptide(L)'
;MMRHFARLIESHYRQHLPLAEYAKLIGLSVTHLNYLCREFYGCSALGVLHQRLMLEARRNLQYTRMTITQLSDYLGFSDAAYFSRFFRRYSGMSPKAFRETIKDNAS
;
A
#
# COMPACT_ATOMS: atom_id res chain seq x y z
N MET A 1 -0.93 -15.86 13.80
CA MET A 1 0.00 -14.73 13.56
C MET A 1 -0.30 -13.98 12.27
N MET A 2 -0.31 -14.60 11.09
CA MET A 2 -0.55 -13.85 9.84
C MET A 2 -1.92 -13.18 9.75
N ARG A 3 -2.99 -13.80 10.28
CA ARG A 3 -4.30 -13.12 10.43
C ARG A 3 -4.26 -11.90 11.35
N HIS A 4 -3.38 -11.89 12.36
CA HIS A 4 -3.19 -10.72 13.22
C HIS A 4 -2.45 -9.62 12.45
N PHE A 5 -1.37 -9.98 11.74
CA PHE A 5 -0.66 -9.04 10.88
C PHE A 5 -1.55 -8.38 9.82
N ALA A 6 -2.37 -9.18 9.11
CA ALA A 6 -3.30 -8.66 8.12
C ALA A 6 -4.29 -7.65 8.73
N ARG A 7 -4.85 -7.93 9.92
CA ARG A 7 -5.72 -6.99 10.62
C ARG A 7 -5.00 -5.69 11.01
N LEU A 8 -3.77 -5.79 11.51
CA LEU A 8 -2.96 -4.61 11.82
C LEU A 8 -2.69 -3.77 10.57
N ILE A 9 -2.35 -4.40 9.44
CA ILE A 9 -2.20 -3.68 8.16
C ILE A 9 -3.49 -2.97 7.81
N GLU A 10 -4.65 -3.63 7.83
CA GLU A 10 -5.93 -2.99 7.48
C GLU A 10 -6.24 -1.78 8.37
N SER A 11 -5.89 -1.83 9.65
CA SER A 11 -6.11 -0.72 10.58
C SER A 11 -5.10 0.42 10.42
N HIS A 12 -3.87 0.14 9.97
CA HIS A 12 -2.75 1.09 10.08
C HIS A 12 -2.03 1.40 8.75
N TYR A 13 -2.43 0.84 7.60
CA TYR A 13 -1.65 0.98 6.35
C TYR A 13 -1.45 2.44 5.91
N ARG A 14 -2.37 3.35 6.25
CA ARG A 14 -2.26 4.80 5.96
C ARG A 14 -1.34 5.55 6.91
N GLN A 15 -0.96 4.95 8.04
CA GLN A 15 -0.11 5.59 9.05
C GLN A 15 1.38 5.38 8.79
N HIS A 16 1.74 4.55 7.79
CA HIS A 16 3.13 4.21 7.44
C HIS A 16 3.98 3.79 8.65
N LEU A 17 3.38 3.02 9.57
CA LEU A 17 4.09 2.53 10.75
C LEU A 17 5.34 1.73 10.35
N PRO A 18 6.46 1.86 11.08
CA PRO A 18 7.63 1.03 10.86
C PRO A 18 7.29 -0.46 11.03
N LEU A 19 7.92 -1.34 10.24
CA LEU A 19 7.74 -2.80 10.39
C LEU A 19 8.10 -3.32 11.78
N ALA A 20 9.02 -2.65 12.47
CA ALA A 20 9.36 -2.95 13.85
C ALA A 20 8.15 -2.83 14.80
N GLU A 21 7.26 -1.85 14.58
CA GLU A 21 6.05 -1.69 15.38
C GLU A 21 5.06 -2.82 15.13
N TYR A 22 4.84 -3.20 13.87
CA TYR A 22 4.00 -4.37 13.55
C TYR A 22 4.56 -5.66 14.18
N ALA A 23 5.86 -5.87 14.08
CA ALA A 23 6.51 -7.05 14.65
C ALA A 23 6.34 -7.08 16.18
N LYS A 24 6.55 -5.93 16.85
CA LYS A 24 6.34 -5.76 18.28
C LYS A 24 4.90 -6.07 18.71
N LEU A 25 3.90 -5.54 17.99
CA LEU A 25 2.47 -5.78 18.27
C LEU A 25 2.06 -7.26 18.13
N ILE A 26 2.77 -8.03 17.31
CA ILE A 26 2.52 -9.47 17.11
C ILE A 26 3.37 -10.33 18.07
N GLY A 27 4.38 -9.75 18.73
CA GLY A 27 5.34 -10.48 19.56
C GLY A 27 6.40 -11.24 18.76
N LEU A 28 6.83 -10.69 17.61
CA LEU A 28 7.83 -11.27 16.71
C LEU A 28 9.00 -10.32 16.49
N SER A 29 10.14 -10.87 16.07
CA SER A 29 11.19 -10.07 15.44
C SER A 29 10.79 -9.71 14.00
N VAL A 30 11.35 -8.61 13.47
CA VAL A 30 11.12 -8.21 12.07
C VAL A 30 11.60 -9.29 11.10
N THR A 31 12.70 -9.98 11.43
CA THR A 31 13.23 -11.10 10.64
C THR A 31 12.23 -12.25 10.57
N HIS A 32 11.65 -12.65 11.70
CA HIS A 32 10.67 -13.74 11.73
C HIS A 32 9.37 -13.32 11.04
N LEU A 33 8.90 -12.07 11.21
CA LEU A 33 7.75 -11.56 10.49
C LEU A 33 7.97 -11.60 8.96
N ASN A 34 9.16 -11.21 8.49
CA ASN A 34 9.51 -11.30 7.06
C ASN A 34 9.57 -12.75 6.56
N TYR A 35 10.12 -13.67 7.35
CA TYR A 35 10.13 -15.09 7.01
C TYR A 35 8.70 -15.61 6.81
N LEU A 36 7.82 -15.37 7.79
CA LEU A 36 6.41 -15.79 7.67
C LEU A 36 5.71 -15.12 6.49
N CYS A 37 5.95 -13.84 6.21
CA CYS A 37 5.35 -13.20 5.04
C CYS A 37 5.80 -13.85 3.73
N ARG A 38 7.07 -14.27 3.61
CA ARG A 38 7.55 -14.97 2.42
C ARG A 38 6.88 -16.33 2.27
N GLU A 39 6.75 -17.09 3.36
CA GLU A 39 6.09 -18.40 3.35
C GLU A 39 4.60 -18.30 3.01
N PHE A 40 3.88 -17.33 3.57
CA PHE A 40 2.41 -17.25 3.44
C PHE A 40 1.91 -16.37 2.28
N TYR A 41 2.69 -15.35 1.88
CA TYR A 41 2.29 -14.37 0.86
C TYR A 41 3.28 -14.27 -0.31
N GLY A 42 4.37 -15.03 -0.32
CA GLY A 42 5.38 -14.99 -1.37
C GLY A 42 6.20 -13.70 -1.42
N CYS A 43 6.08 -12.80 -0.42
CA CYS A 43 6.80 -11.53 -0.39
C CYS A 43 7.16 -11.09 1.04
N SER A 44 7.96 -10.03 1.18
CA SER A 44 8.32 -9.49 2.50
C SER A 44 7.12 -8.85 3.20
N ALA A 45 7.23 -8.62 4.52
CA ALA A 45 6.21 -7.91 5.29
C ALA A 45 5.95 -6.50 4.73
N LEU A 46 7.01 -5.83 4.28
CA LEU A 46 6.90 -4.56 3.58
C LEU A 46 6.12 -4.69 2.26
N GLY A 47 6.34 -5.78 1.53
CA GLY A 47 5.64 -6.10 0.29
C GLY A 47 4.14 -6.22 0.51
N VAL A 48 3.72 -6.93 1.57
CA VAL A 48 2.29 -7.06 1.92
C VAL A 48 1.66 -5.69 2.22
N LEU A 49 2.34 -4.84 3.01
CA LEU A 49 1.88 -3.48 3.30
C LEU A 49 1.75 -2.64 2.01
N HIS A 50 2.77 -2.69 1.14
CA HIS A 50 2.76 -1.96 -0.13
C HIS A 50 1.68 -2.46 -1.10
N GLN A 51 1.41 -3.77 -1.15
CA GLN A 51 0.30 -4.33 -1.92
C GLN A 51 -1.04 -3.78 -1.43
N ARG A 52 -1.23 -3.67 -0.12
CA ARG A 52 -2.46 -3.09 0.44
C ARG A 52 -2.62 -1.60 0.10
N LEU A 53 -1.54 -0.82 0.22
CA LEU A 53 -1.51 0.59 -0.21
C LEU A 53 -1.82 0.73 -1.70
N MET A 54 -1.24 -0.11 -2.55
CA MET A 54 -1.47 -0.10 -3.99
C MET A 54 -2.92 -0.47 -4.33
N LEU A 55 -3.51 -1.45 -3.64
CA LEU A 55 -4.92 -1.80 -3.80
C LEU A 55 -5.83 -0.61 -3.50
N GLU A 56 -5.59 0.09 -2.40
CA GLU A 56 -6.36 1.28 -2.03
C GLU A 56 -6.20 2.41 -3.04
N ALA A 57 -4.96 2.64 -3.49
CA ALA A 57 -4.65 3.65 -4.49
C ALA A 57 -5.44 3.40 -5.79
N ARG A 58 -5.40 2.17 -6.31
CA ARG A 58 -6.14 1.80 -7.53
C ARG A 58 -7.64 1.98 -7.37
N ARG A 59 -8.21 1.54 -6.23
CA ARG A 59 -9.64 1.74 -5.93
C ARG A 59 -10.03 3.21 -5.94
N ASN A 60 -9.25 4.07 -5.27
CA ASN A 60 -9.57 5.50 -5.24
C ASN A 60 -9.38 6.17 -6.61
N LEU A 61 -8.37 5.77 -7.38
CA LEU A 61 -8.18 6.27 -8.75
C LEU A 61 -9.36 5.89 -9.67
N GLN A 62 -9.98 4.72 -9.45
CA GLN A 62 -11.10 4.21 -10.23
C GLN A 62 -12.45 4.77 -9.80
N TYR A 63 -12.72 4.81 -8.49
CA TYR A 63 -14.08 5.04 -7.97
C TYR A 63 -14.29 6.42 -7.35
N THR A 64 -13.27 7.27 -7.29
CA THR A 64 -13.39 8.61 -6.71
C THR A 64 -12.86 9.69 -7.65
N ARG A 65 -13.17 10.95 -7.32
CA ARG A 65 -12.67 12.13 -8.02
C ARG A 65 -11.49 12.81 -7.30
N MET A 66 -10.87 12.15 -6.31
CA MET A 66 -9.74 12.73 -5.57
C MET A 66 -8.63 13.17 -6.53
N THR A 67 -8.06 14.34 -6.34
CA THR A 67 -6.83 14.73 -7.03
C THR A 67 -5.67 13.81 -6.62
N ILE A 68 -4.59 13.78 -7.38
CA ILE A 68 -3.41 12.96 -7.00
C ILE A 68 -2.83 13.42 -5.65
N THR A 69 -2.88 14.73 -5.36
CA THR A 69 -2.51 15.30 -4.06
C THR A 69 -3.44 14.82 -2.95
N GLN A 70 -4.76 14.95 -3.12
CA GLN A 70 -5.73 14.47 -2.12
C GLN A 70 -5.59 12.96 -1.84
N LEU A 71 -5.33 12.16 -2.87
CA LEU A 71 -5.11 10.73 -2.72
C LEU A 71 -3.80 10.42 -1.98
N SER A 72 -2.73 11.18 -2.28
CA SER A 72 -1.47 11.08 -1.55
C SER A 72 -1.66 11.33 -0.06
N ASP A 73 -2.35 12.43 0.28
CA ASP A 73 -2.64 12.83 1.65
C ASP A 73 -3.54 11.79 2.34
N TYR A 74 -4.58 11.32 1.64
CA TYR A 74 -5.48 10.27 2.13
C TYR A 74 -4.74 8.97 2.45
N LEU A 75 -3.74 8.60 1.65
CA LEU A 75 -2.92 7.40 1.88
C LEU A 75 -1.75 7.64 2.85
N GLY A 76 -1.63 8.85 3.42
CA GLY A 76 -0.62 9.22 4.41
C GLY A 76 0.80 9.37 3.86
N PHE A 77 0.96 9.59 2.54
CA PHE A 77 2.26 9.94 1.98
C PHE A 77 2.63 11.39 2.32
N SER A 78 3.93 11.65 2.51
CA SER A 78 4.44 12.99 2.83
C SER A 78 4.13 14.03 1.75
N ASP A 79 4.12 13.60 0.49
CA ASP A 79 3.85 14.46 -0.66
C ASP A 79 3.45 13.63 -1.89
N ALA A 80 2.79 14.32 -2.84
CA ALA A 80 2.28 13.72 -4.07
C ALA A 80 3.38 13.17 -4.99
N ALA A 81 4.61 13.71 -4.94
CA ALA A 81 5.71 13.23 -5.75
C ALA A 81 6.23 11.88 -5.23
N TYR A 82 6.31 11.70 -3.92
CA TYR A 82 6.66 10.44 -3.28
C TYR A 82 5.60 9.38 -3.54
N PHE A 83 4.31 9.71 -3.36
CA PHE A 83 3.22 8.83 -3.76
C PHE A 83 3.32 8.43 -5.25
N SER A 84 3.58 9.37 -6.14
CA SER A 84 3.68 9.09 -7.58
C SER A 84 4.84 8.16 -7.92
N ARG A 85 6.00 8.32 -7.26
CA ARG A 85 7.14 7.40 -7.39
C ARG A 85 6.81 6.01 -6.86
N PHE A 86 6.19 5.94 -5.68
CA PHE A 86 5.71 4.68 -5.10
C PHE A 86 4.75 3.97 -6.06
N PHE A 87 3.71 4.66 -6.52
CA PHE A 87 2.71 4.08 -7.39
C PHE A 87 3.33 3.56 -8.69
N ARG A 88 4.16 4.39 -9.36
CA ARG A 88 4.85 4.00 -10.59
C ARG A 88 5.75 2.79 -10.43
N ARG A 89 6.46 2.68 -9.31
CA ARG A 89 7.29 1.51 -9.01
C ARG A 89 6.50 0.19 -9.03
N TYR A 90 5.25 0.21 -8.59
CA TYR A 90 4.41 -0.99 -8.46
C TYR A 90 3.40 -1.19 -9.61
N SER A 91 3.02 -0.13 -10.32
CA SER A 91 2.07 -0.21 -11.43
C SER A 91 2.71 -0.09 -12.82
N GLY A 92 3.97 0.34 -12.90
CA GLY A 92 4.67 0.65 -14.15
C GLY A 92 4.36 2.03 -14.74
N MET A 93 3.35 2.75 -14.22
CA MET A 93 2.91 4.05 -14.76
C MET A 93 2.52 5.05 -13.67
N SER A 94 2.40 6.34 -14.01
CA SER A 94 1.99 7.34 -13.02
C SER A 94 0.52 7.16 -12.59
N PRO A 95 0.13 7.64 -11.39
CA PRO A 95 -1.27 7.63 -10.97
C PRO A 95 -2.21 8.34 -11.95
N LYS A 96 -1.73 9.42 -12.58
CA LYS A 96 -2.49 10.17 -13.59
C LYS A 96 -2.71 9.35 -14.86
N ALA A 97 -1.65 8.75 -15.40
CA ALA A 97 -1.73 7.89 -16.58
C ALA A 97 -2.66 6.69 -16.32
N PHE A 98 -2.55 6.07 -15.14
CA PHE A 98 -3.44 4.97 -14.75
C PHE A 98 -4.93 5.38 -14.68
N ARG A 99 -5.23 6.62 -14.26
CA ARG A 99 -6.60 7.12 -14.25
C ARG A 99 -7.14 7.35 -15.67
N GLU A 100 -6.29 7.77 -16.59
CA GLU A 100 -6.66 7.97 -18.00
C GLU A 100 -7.04 6.62 -18.62
N THR A 101 -6.26 5.55 -18.40
CA THR A 101 -6.60 4.21 -18.92
C THR A 101 -7.93 3.66 -18.40
N ILE A 102 -8.36 4.01 -17.19
CA ILE A 102 -9.66 3.61 -16.66
C ILE A 102 -10.81 4.31 -17.39
N LYS A 103 -10.65 5.60 -17.72
CA LYS A 103 -11.68 6.37 -18.43
C LYS A 103 -11.89 5.84 -19.84
N ASP A 104 -10.80 5.45 -20.51
CA ASP A 104 -10.85 4.90 -21.86
C ASP A 104 -11.57 3.55 -21.91
N ASN A 105 -11.45 2.72 -20.87
CA ASN A 105 -12.18 1.44 -20.77
C ASN A 105 -13.67 1.58 -20.39
N ALA A 106 -14.08 2.76 -19.93
CA ALA A 106 -15.46 3.06 -19.52
C ALA A 106 -16.23 3.88 -20.57
N SER A 107 -15.59 4.17 -21.72
CA SER A 107 -16.14 4.88 -22.88
C SER A 107 -16.37 3.89 -24.03
#